data_AF-A0AAU0RE75-F1
#
_entry.id   AF-A0AAU0RE75-F1
#
_cell.length_a   1.000
_cell.length_b   1.000
_cell.length_c   1.000
_cell.angle_alpha   90.00
_cell.angle_beta   90.00
_cell.angle_gamma   90.00
#
_symmetry.space_group_name_H-M   'P 1'
#
loop_
_entity.id
_entity.type
_entity.pdbx_description
1 polymer ?
#
loop_
_entity_poly.entity_id
_entity_poly.type
_entity_poly.pdbx_seq_one_letter_code
_entity_poly.pdbx_strand_id
1 'polypeptide(L)'
;MKRLCGAWVRVRDHVFSRRKLTFLFVAAMAGISKLYAQDGLTAAETAVKGYFPAAVNLMYAIGALVGIVGAVKVYNKWSSGDQDTSKVASSWFGACIFLVVVATILKGFFKV
;
A
#
# COMPACT_ATOMS: atom_id res chain seq x y z
N MET A 1 -36.31 -25.08 -55.69
CA MET A 1 -35.64 -25.44 -54.42
C MET A 1 -34.71 -24.38 -53.81
N LYS A 2 -34.53 -23.16 -54.38
CA LYS A 2 -33.54 -22.16 -53.88
C LYS A 2 -34.06 -21.17 -52.82
N ARG A 3 -35.37 -21.11 -52.55
CA ARG A 3 -35.97 -20.08 -51.68
C ARG A 3 -35.95 -20.40 -50.17
N LEU A 4 -35.74 -21.65 -49.77
CA LEU A 4 -35.70 -22.04 -48.34
C LEU A 4 -34.30 -21.87 -47.70
N CYS A 5 -33.23 -21.91 -48.50
CA CYS A 5 -31.85 -21.73 -48.02
C CYS A 5 -31.57 -20.30 -47.53
N GLY A 6 -32.18 -19.28 -48.15
CA GLY A 6 -31.97 -17.87 -47.77
C GLY A 6 -32.60 -17.47 -46.43
N ALA A 7 -33.71 -18.11 -46.04
CA ALA A 7 -34.38 -17.83 -44.77
C ALA A 7 -33.62 -18.40 -43.57
N TRP A 8 -33.04 -19.59 -43.69
CA TRP A 8 -32.22 -20.22 -42.64
C TRP A 8 -30.90 -19.49 -42.38
N VAL A 9 -30.26 -18.94 -43.42
CA VAL A 9 -29.04 -18.12 -43.26
C VAL A 9 -29.36 -16.82 -42.50
N ARG A 10 -30.47 -16.14 -42.85
CA ARG A 10 -30.90 -14.89 -42.20
C ARG A 10 -31.28 -15.08 -40.73
N VAL A 11 -31.88 -16.22 -40.36
CA VAL A 11 -32.18 -16.57 -38.94
C VAL A 11 -30.90 -16.88 -38.15
N ARG A 12 -29.91 -17.55 -38.76
CA ARG A 12 -28.61 -17.83 -38.14
C ARG A 12 -27.82 -16.54 -37.85
N ASP A 13 -27.86 -15.56 -38.75
CA ASP A 13 -27.20 -14.26 -38.57
C ASP A 13 -27.88 -13.40 -37.48
N HIS A 14 -29.20 -13.48 -37.33
CA HIS A 14 -29.94 -12.79 -36.27
C HIS A 14 -29.63 -13.34 -34.86
N VAL A 15 -29.41 -14.66 -34.71
CA VAL A 15 -29.04 -15.28 -33.41
C VAL A 15 -27.59 -14.98 -33.04
N PHE A 16 -26.68 -14.95 -34.02
CA PHE A 16 -25.27 -14.64 -33.80
C PHE A 16 -25.06 -13.15 -33.45
N SER A 17 -25.80 -12.24 -34.09
CA SER A 17 -25.76 -10.80 -33.80
C SER A 17 -26.29 -10.47 -32.40
N ARG A 18 -27.37 -11.13 -31.95
CA ARG A 18 -27.92 -10.96 -30.59
C ARG A 18 -26.96 -11.44 -29.49
N ARG A 19 -26.23 -12.54 -29.71
CA ARG A 19 -25.21 -13.02 -28.75
C ARG A 19 -24.01 -12.07 -28.66
N LYS A 20 -23.54 -11.54 -29.79
CA LYS A 20 -22.49 -10.51 -29.79
C LYS A 20 -22.91 -9.24 -29.06
N LEU A 21 -24.16 -8.82 -29.25
CA LEU A 21 -24.72 -7.66 -28.55
C LEU A 21 -24.80 -7.88 -27.04
N THR A 22 -25.20 -9.08 -26.58
CA THR A 22 -25.21 -9.40 -25.15
C THR A 22 -23.80 -9.49 -24.55
N PHE A 23 -22.81 -10.01 -25.28
CA PHE A 23 -21.41 -10.01 -24.82
C PHE A 23 -20.83 -8.60 -24.72
N LEU A 24 -21.16 -7.70 -25.67
CA LEU A 24 -20.74 -6.30 -25.63
C LEU A 24 -21.40 -5.53 -24.47
N PHE A 25 -22.67 -5.82 -24.16
CA PHE A 25 -23.38 -5.18 -23.05
C PHE A 25 -22.79 -5.57 -21.68
N VAL A 26 -22.45 -6.85 -21.48
CA VAL A 26 -21.83 -7.33 -20.24
C VAL A 26 -20.40 -6.79 -20.09
N ALA A 27 -19.63 -6.73 -21.18
CA ALA A 27 -18.30 -6.13 -21.17
C ALA A 27 -18.33 -4.62 -20.87
N ALA A 28 -19.32 -3.89 -21.39
CA ALA A 28 -19.52 -2.47 -21.08
C ALA A 28 -19.88 -2.25 -19.60
N MET A 29 -20.79 -3.07 -19.03
CA MET A 29 -21.15 -2.99 -17.60
C MET A 29 -19.96 -3.31 -16.67
N ALA A 30 -19.10 -4.27 -17.04
CA ALA A 30 -17.89 -4.60 -16.28
C ALA A 30 -16.79 -3.51 -16.34
N GLY A 31 -16.81 -2.65 -17.35
CA GLY A 31 -15.91 -1.49 -17.44
C GLY A 31 -16.36 -0.32 -16.55
N ILE A 32 -17.67 -0.14 -16.40
CA ILE A 32 -18.26 0.99 -15.66
C ILE A 32 -18.08 0.83 -14.14
N SER A 33 -18.12 -0.40 -13.62
CA SER A 33 -17.93 -0.66 -12.18
C SER A 33 -16.52 -0.33 -11.66
N LYS A 34 -15.50 -0.35 -12.54
CA LYS A 34 -14.12 0.02 -12.18
C LYS A 34 -13.93 1.52 -11.97
N LEU A 35 -14.72 2.36 -12.65
CA LEU A 35 -14.61 3.82 -12.57
C LEU A 35 -15.07 4.34 -11.21
N TYR A 36 -16.20 3.85 -10.69
CA TYR A 36 -16.74 4.31 -9.40
C TYR A 36 -15.95 3.78 -8.19
N ALA A 37 -15.32 2.60 -8.30
CA ALA A 37 -14.47 2.05 -7.24
C ALA A 37 -13.10 2.75 -7.15
N GLN A 38 -12.62 3.30 -8.26
CA GLN A 38 -11.32 3.95 -8.33
C GLN A 38 -11.32 5.29 -7.59
N ASP A 39 -12.38 6.09 -7.73
CA ASP A 39 -12.48 7.41 -7.06
C ASP A 39 -12.43 7.28 -5.53
N GLY A 40 -13.17 6.32 -4.96
CA GLY A 40 -13.18 6.06 -3.52
C GLY A 40 -11.82 5.58 -2.99
N LEU A 41 -11.12 4.74 -3.76
CA LEU A 41 -9.79 4.26 -3.41
C LEU A 41 -8.73 5.37 -3.51
N THR A 42 -8.79 6.22 -4.54
CA THR A 42 -7.90 7.38 -4.68
C THR A 42 -8.14 8.44 -3.61
N ALA A 43 -9.39 8.67 -3.20
CA ALA A 43 -9.70 9.61 -2.13
C ALA A 43 -9.18 9.11 -0.77
N ALA A 44 -9.38 7.82 -0.46
CA ALA A 44 -8.84 7.20 0.75
C ALA A 44 -7.30 7.19 0.76
N GLU A 45 -6.66 6.87 -0.36
CA GLU A 45 -5.20 6.89 -0.49
C GLU A 45 -4.63 8.30 -0.28
N THR A 46 -5.27 9.32 -0.85
CA THR A 46 -4.86 10.73 -0.70
C THR A 46 -4.98 11.20 0.75
N ALA A 47 -6.07 10.83 1.43
CA ALA A 47 -6.25 11.14 2.84
C ALA A 47 -5.15 10.49 3.71
N VAL A 48 -4.83 9.22 3.47
CA VAL A 48 -3.77 8.50 4.20
C VAL A 48 -2.40 9.09 3.88
N LYS A 49 -2.12 9.44 2.61
CA LYS A 49 -0.91 10.16 2.16
C LYS A 49 -0.70 11.51 2.86
N GLY A 50 -1.77 12.26 3.12
CA GLY A 50 -1.71 13.55 3.81
C GLY A 50 -1.18 13.48 5.25
N TYR A 51 -1.39 12.37 5.96
CA TYR A 51 -0.94 12.21 7.35
C TYR A 51 0.51 11.72 7.50
N PHE A 52 1.07 11.05 6.48
CA PHE A 52 2.43 10.52 6.56
C PHE A 52 3.54 11.55 6.81
N PRO A 53 3.59 12.74 6.18
CA PRO A 53 4.69 13.68 6.42
C PRO A 53 4.71 14.18 7.87
N ALA A 54 3.54 14.45 8.46
CA ALA A 54 3.44 14.81 9.87
C ALA A 54 3.83 13.64 10.79
N ALA A 55 3.38 12.42 10.49
CA ALA A 55 3.72 11.22 11.25
C ALA A 55 5.23 10.90 11.21
N VAL A 56 5.87 11.12 10.06
CA VAL A 56 7.32 10.92 9.87
C VAL A 56 8.13 11.91 10.69
N ASN A 57 7.75 13.19 10.72
CA ASN A 57 8.42 14.19 11.56
C ASN A 57 8.30 13.86 13.06
N LEU A 58 7.14 13.37 13.50
CA LEU A 58 6.94 12.87 14.85
C LEU A 58 7.84 11.67 15.17
N MET A 59 7.98 10.72 14.23
CA MET A 59 8.89 9.57 14.39
C MET A 59 10.35 10.02 14.56
N TYR A 60 10.82 11.01 13.79
CA TYR A 60 12.17 11.55 13.96
C TYR A 60 12.37 12.22 15.32
N ALA A 61 11.37 12.98 15.78
CA ALA A 61 11.41 13.60 17.10
C ALA A 61 11.48 12.55 18.22
N ILE A 62 10.64 11.51 18.15
CA ILE A 62 10.64 10.41 19.13
C ILE A 62 11.94 9.61 19.05
N GLY A 63 12.44 9.33 17.84
CA GLY A 63 13.72 8.64 17.63
C GLY A 63 14.90 9.37 18.27
N ALA A 64 14.93 10.70 18.18
CA ALA A 64 15.94 11.52 18.84
C ALA A 64 15.82 11.46 20.37
N LEU A 65 14.60 11.58 20.92
CA LEU A 65 14.37 11.52 22.37
C LEU A 65 14.74 10.16 22.96
N VAL A 66 14.25 9.08 22.33
CA VAL A 66 14.55 7.72 22.73
C VAL A 66 16.07 7.55 22.66
N GLY A 67 16.71 7.88 21.54
CA GLY A 67 18.17 7.85 21.32
C GLY A 67 18.99 8.43 22.47
N ILE A 68 18.62 9.62 22.94
CA ILE A 68 19.28 10.29 24.06
C ILE A 68 19.10 9.52 25.37
N VAL A 69 17.88 9.07 25.70
CA VAL A 69 17.58 8.37 26.96
C VAL A 69 18.41 7.09 27.09
N GLY A 70 18.52 6.28 26.04
CA GLY A 70 19.32 5.06 26.13
C GLY A 70 20.82 5.29 26.07
N ALA A 71 21.30 6.36 25.41
CA ALA A 71 22.70 6.78 25.52
C ALA A 71 23.07 7.12 26.97
N VAL A 72 22.21 7.87 27.68
CA VAL A 72 22.39 8.18 29.11
C VAL A 72 22.39 6.90 29.96
N LYS A 73 21.48 5.96 29.69
CA LYS A 73 21.39 4.70 30.43
C LYS A 73 22.62 3.79 30.24
N VAL A 74 23.14 3.73 29.01
CA VAL A 74 24.38 2.99 28.69
C VAL A 74 25.58 3.66 29.35
N TYR A 75 25.68 5.00 29.28
CA TYR A 75 26.75 5.75 29.94
C TYR A 75 26.75 5.55 31.45
N ASN A 76 25.59 5.59 32.10
CA ASN A 76 25.48 5.35 33.53
C ASN A 76 25.95 3.94 33.94
N LYS A 77 25.61 2.89 33.15
CA LYS A 77 26.10 1.51 33.36
C LYS A 77 27.62 1.39 33.14
N TRP A 78 28.15 2.09 32.13
CA TRP A 78 29.60 2.12 31.84
C TRP A 78 30.38 2.82 32.96
N SER A 79 29.84 3.93 33.47
CA SER A 79 30.43 4.68 34.58
C SER A 79 30.39 3.94 35.92
N SER A 80 29.50 2.95 36.07
CA SER A 80 29.38 2.12 37.29
C SER A 80 30.12 0.79 37.22
N GLY A 81 30.85 0.53 36.11
CA GLY A 81 31.70 -0.66 35.97
C GLY A 81 30.94 -1.97 35.78
N ASP A 82 29.64 -1.91 35.45
CA ASP A 82 28.77 -3.08 35.34
C ASP A 82 29.02 -3.84 34.03
N GLN A 83 29.26 -5.16 34.11
CA GLN A 83 29.49 -6.04 32.96
C GLN A 83 28.24 -6.17 32.06
N ASP A 84 27.06 -5.77 32.57
CA ASP A 84 25.83 -5.71 31.77
C ASP A 84 25.80 -4.59 30.72
N THR A 85 26.77 -3.67 30.72
CA THR A 85 26.79 -2.54 29.78
C THR A 85 26.82 -3.03 28.33
N SER A 86 27.58 -4.08 28.04
CA SER A 86 27.67 -4.67 26.69
C SER A 86 26.32 -5.21 26.20
N LYS A 87 25.51 -5.78 27.11
CA LYS A 87 24.18 -6.32 26.81
C LYS A 87 23.12 -5.21 26.64
N VAL A 88 23.18 -4.18 27.48
CA VAL A 88 22.26 -3.02 27.40
C VAL A 88 22.60 -2.15 26.19
N ALA A 89 23.89 -1.91 25.91
CA ALA A 89 24.36 -1.12 24.77
C ALA A 89 24.03 -1.80 23.43
N SER A 90 24.25 -3.10 23.31
CA SER A 90 23.93 -3.85 22.09
C SER A 90 22.42 -3.91 21.81
N SER A 91 21.60 -4.15 22.84
CA SER A 91 20.14 -4.11 22.72
C SER A 91 19.64 -2.73 22.28
N TRP A 92 20.25 -1.67 22.82
CA TRP A 92 19.90 -0.29 22.51
C TRP A 92 20.29 0.13 21.08
N PHE A 93 21.48 -0.27 20.63
CA PHE A 93 21.95 0.03 19.29
C PHE A 93 21.07 -0.63 18.22
N GLY A 94 20.64 -1.87 18.46
CA GLY A 94 19.69 -2.58 17.60
C GLY A 94 18.34 -1.85 17.47
N ALA A 95 17.81 -1.34 18.59
CA ALA A 95 16.56 -0.57 18.59
C ALA A 95 16.67 0.76 17.83
N CYS A 96 17.79 1.48 17.97
CA CYS A 96 18.02 2.74 17.24
C CYS A 96 18.11 2.53 15.73
N ILE A 97 18.87 1.53 15.27
CA ILE A 97 18.99 1.22 13.84
C ILE A 97 17.64 0.78 13.27
N PHE A 98 16.89 -0.05 14.00
CA PHE A 98 15.57 -0.50 13.59
C PHE A 98 14.60 0.67 13.36
N LEU A 99 14.56 1.66 14.27
CA LEU A 99 13.71 2.85 14.12
C LEU A 99 14.04 3.66 12.85
N VAL A 100 15.32 3.77 12.49
CA VAL A 100 15.75 4.47 11.26
C VAL A 100 15.32 3.69 10.02
N VAL A 101 15.50 2.37 10.02
CA VAL A 101 15.11 1.51 8.88
C VAL A 101 13.60 1.54 8.65
N VAL A 102 12.79 1.45 9.71
CA VAL A 102 11.33 1.56 9.62
C VAL A 102 10.92 2.91 9.04
N ALA A 103 11.55 4.01 9.47
CA ALA A 103 11.27 5.34 8.92
C ALA A 103 11.60 5.43 7.41
N THR A 104 12.70 4.83 6.96
CA THR A 104 13.03 4.78 5.51
C THR A 104 12.09 3.91 4.71
N ILE A 105 11.65 2.77 5.26
CA ILE A 105 10.73 1.84 4.60
C ILE A 105 9.34 2.47 4.46
N LEU A 106 8.82 3.14 5.50
CA LEU A 106 7.56 3.89 5.41
C LEU A 106 7.64 4.98 4.34
N LYS A 107 8.74 5.75 4.28
CA LYS A 107 8.94 6.72 3.18
C LYS A 107 8.97 6.05 1.79
N GLY A 108 9.65 4.91 1.67
CA GLY A 108 9.76 4.16 0.41
C GLY A 108 8.45 3.57 -0.09
N PHE A 109 7.60 3.06 0.81
CA PHE A 109 6.30 2.49 0.44
C PHE A 109 5.26 3.55 0.05
N PHE A 110 5.26 4.70 0.71
CA PHE A 110 4.26 5.73 0.45
C PHE A 110 4.65 6.72 -0.65
N LYS A 111 5.86 6.59 -1.24
CA LYS A 111 6.40 7.52 -2.25
C LYS A 111 6.06 8.98 -1.89
N VAL A 112 6.37 9.38 -0.65
CA VAL A 112 6.35 10.79 -0.28
C VAL A 112 7.61 11.47 -0.80
#